data_AF-G7N4R4-F1
#
_entry.id   AF-G7N4R4-F1
#
_cell.length_a   1.000
_cell.length_b   1.000
_cell.length_c   1.000
_cell.angle_alpha   90.00
_cell.angle_beta   90.00
_cell.angle_gamma   90.00
#
_symmetry.space_group_name_H-M   'P 1'
#
loop_
_entity.id
_entity.type
_entity.pdbx_description
1 polymer ?
#
loop_
_entity_poly.entity_id
_entity_poly.type
_entity_poly.pdbx_seq_one_letter_code
_entity_poly.pdbx_strand_id
1 'polypeptide(L)'
;MRIQSLLLLGALLAVGSQLPAVFGRKKGEKWGGCPADDGPCLLSVPDQCVEDSQCPLTRKCCYRACFRQCIPRVSVKPGSCPQDQLRCLSPMNHLCHKDSDCSGKKRCCHSACGRDCRDPARG
;
A
#
# COMPACT_ATOMS: atom_id res chain seq x y z
N MET A 1 -42.70 -15.62 37.03
CA MET A 1 -42.00 -16.15 35.83
C MET A 1 -41.93 -15.12 34.68
N ARG A 2 -41.38 -13.91 34.88
CA ARG A 2 -41.21 -12.93 33.78
C ARG A 2 -39.90 -12.13 33.82
N ILE A 3 -39.14 -12.22 34.92
CA ILE A 3 -37.94 -11.40 35.12
C ILE A 3 -36.68 -12.12 34.61
N GLN A 4 -36.62 -13.46 34.73
CA GLN A 4 -35.51 -14.26 34.19
C GLN A 4 -35.48 -14.30 32.65
N SER A 5 -36.65 -14.19 31.99
CA SER A 5 -36.74 -14.13 30.52
C SER A 5 -36.17 -12.82 29.95
N LEU A 6 -36.21 -11.73 30.72
CA LEU A 6 -35.66 -10.44 30.30
C LEU A 6 -34.14 -10.39 30.48
N LEU A 7 -33.60 -11.09 31.49
CA LEU A 7 -32.16 -11.18 31.72
C LEU A 7 -31.45 -12.02 30.65
N LEU A 8 -32.11 -13.05 30.10
CA LEU A 8 -31.57 -13.84 28.98
C LEU A 8 -31.55 -13.06 27.66
N LEU A 9 -32.52 -12.15 27.42
CA LEU A 9 -32.48 -11.26 26.24
C LEU A 9 -31.42 -10.15 26.34
N GLY A 10 -31.09 -9.70 27.55
CA GLY A 10 -30.04 -8.70 27.77
C GLY A 10 -28.63 -9.21 27.47
N ALA A 11 -28.38 -10.51 27.64
CA ALA A 11 -27.06 -11.12 27.39
C ALA A 11 -26.78 -11.39 25.90
N LEU A 12 -27.80 -11.45 25.04
CA LEU A 12 -27.64 -11.75 23.60
C LEU A 12 -27.30 -10.51 22.73
N LEU A 13 -27.47 -9.29 23.25
CA LEU A 13 -27.18 -8.05 22.50
C LEU A 13 -25.76 -7.51 22.70
N ALA A 14 -24.92 -8.17 23.51
CA ALA A 14 -23.55 -7.72 23.80
C ALA A 14 -22.45 -8.46 23.00
N VAL A 15 -22.81 -9.38 22.10
CA VAL A 15 -21.84 -9.92 21.13
C VAL A 15 -21.93 -9.07 19.86
N GLY A 16 -21.46 -7.83 19.99
CA GLY A 16 -21.13 -7.01 18.84
C GLY A 16 -20.04 -7.73 18.06
N SER A 17 -20.41 -8.32 16.93
CA SER A 17 -19.50 -8.91 15.97
C SER A 17 -18.44 -7.88 15.59
N GLN A 18 -17.23 -8.02 16.14
CA GLN A 18 -16.05 -7.46 15.50
C GLN A 18 -15.88 -8.22 14.20
N LEU A 19 -16.51 -7.68 13.14
CA LEU A 19 -16.21 -8.07 11.79
C LEU A 19 -14.70 -7.92 11.62
N PRO A 20 -13.99 -8.94 11.09
CA PRO A 20 -12.61 -8.75 10.69
C PRO A 20 -12.60 -7.54 9.75
N ALA A 21 -11.60 -6.66 9.92
CA ALA A 21 -11.41 -5.51 9.05
C ALA A 21 -11.32 -6.00 7.60
N VAL A 22 -12.46 -6.10 6.92
CA VAL A 22 -12.53 -6.13 5.47
C VAL A 22 -11.86 -4.83 5.08
N PHE A 23 -10.72 -4.94 4.40
CA PHE A 23 -9.92 -3.82 3.91
C PHE A 23 -10.85 -2.93 3.08
N GLY A 24 -11.49 -1.98 3.75
CA GLY A 24 -12.44 -1.08 3.12
C GLY A 24 -11.63 -0.30 2.12
N ARG A 25 -11.92 -0.49 0.82
CA ARG A 25 -11.37 0.39 -0.22
C ARG A 25 -11.65 1.80 0.27
N LYS A 26 -10.60 2.56 0.62
CA LYS A 26 -10.80 3.93 1.06
C LYS A 26 -11.56 4.63 -0.07
N LYS A 27 -12.63 5.34 0.27
CA LYS A 27 -13.39 6.11 -0.72
C LYS A 27 -12.39 6.99 -1.47
N GLY A 28 -12.27 6.78 -2.79
CA GLY A 28 -11.29 7.48 -3.61
C GLY A 28 -10.01 6.72 -3.97
N GLU A 29 -9.79 5.47 -3.53
CA GLU A 29 -8.60 4.68 -3.87
C GLU A 29 -8.71 3.98 -5.25
N LYS A 30 -7.73 4.23 -6.12
CA LYS A 30 -7.63 3.58 -7.44
C LYS A 30 -6.74 2.35 -7.40
N TRP A 31 -7.04 1.37 -8.26
CA TRP A 31 -6.21 0.17 -8.42
C TRP A 31 -4.79 0.52 -8.90
N GLY A 32 -3.86 -0.43 -8.77
CA GLY A 32 -2.44 -0.25 -9.06
C GLY A 32 -1.69 0.47 -7.94
N GLY A 33 -0.41 0.71 -8.18
CA GLY A 33 0.50 1.35 -7.23
C GLY A 33 1.12 2.63 -7.77
N CYS A 34 1.84 3.33 -6.89
CA CYS A 34 2.75 4.38 -7.29
C CYS A 34 4.04 3.75 -7.84
N PRO A 35 4.62 4.26 -8.94
CA PRO A 35 5.96 3.89 -9.36
C PRO A 35 6.98 4.24 -8.25
N ALA A 36 8.11 3.55 -8.26
CA ALA A 36 9.22 3.90 -7.40
C ALA A 36 9.70 5.34 -7.63
N ASP A 37 10.06 6.04 -6.56
CA ASP A 37 10.60 7.40 -6.62
C ASP A 37 12.13 7.36 -6.51
N ASP A 38 12.80 7.48 -7.65
CA ASP A 38 14.26 7.63 -7.76
C ASP A 38 14.66 9.11 -7.96
N GLY A 39 13.68 10.01 -7.96
CA GLY A 39 13.91 11.42 -8.25
C GLY A 39 14.61 12.10 -7.08
N PRO A 40 15.61 12.96 -7.34
CA PRO A 40 16.16 13.80 -6.28
C PRO A 40 15.10 14.76 -5.76
N CYS A 41 15.11 14.99 -4.45
CA CYS A 41 14.32 15.99 -3.78
C CYS A 41 14.93 17.39 -4.00
N LEU A 42 14.77 17.96 -5.19
CA LEU A 42 15.42 19.22 -5.55
C LEU A 42 14.64 20.45 -5.08
N LEU A 43 13.31 20.36 -5.08
CA LEU A 43 12.44 21.47 -4.71
C LEU A 43 11.15 20.92 -4.09
N SER A 44 10.85 21.36 -2.87
CA SER A 44 9.55 21.10 -2.26
C SER A 44 8.55 22.11 -2.81
N VAL A 45 7.63 21.64 -3.65
CA VAL A 45 6.48 22.42 -4.12
C VAL A 45 5.21 21.94 -3.41
N PRO A 46 4.15 22.76 -3.31
CA PRO A 46 2.90 22.32 -2.72
C PRO A 46 2.33 21.09 -3.42
N ASP A 47 1.71 20.21 -2.62
CA ASP A 47 1.00 19.03 -3.10
C ASP A 47 -0.12 19.42 -4.08
N GLN A 48 -0.15 18.78 -5.24
CA GLN A 48 -1.15 19.02 -6.29
C GLN A 48 -2.38 18.12 -6.15
N CYS A 49 -2.31 17.10 -5.30
CA CYS A 49 -3.38 16.16 -5.01
C CYS A 49 -3.22 15.63 -3.59
N VAL A 50 -4.32 15.18 -2.99
CA VAL A 50 -4.31 14.52 -1.66
C VAL A 50 -4.60 13.02 -1.80
N GLU A 51 -5.49 12.65 -2.70
CA GLU A 51 -5.95 11.28 -2.94
C GLU A 51 -6.19 10.99 -4.43
N ASP A 52 -6.30 9.72 -4.80
CA ASP A 52 -6.35 9.32 -6.21
C ASP A 52 -7.59 9.83 -6.94
N SER A 53 -8.69 10.11 -6.23
CA SER A 53 -9.95 10.59 -6.80
C SER A 53 -9.80 11.93 -7.56
N GLN A 54 -8.85 12.77 -7.13
CA GLN A 54 -8.52 14.05 -7.76
C GLN A 54 -7.74 13.87 -9.06
N CYS A 55 -7.13 12.72 -9.26
CA CYS A 55 -6.36 12.44 -10.45
C CYS A 55 -7.26 11.95 -11.60
N PRO A 56 -6.82 12.08 -12.87
CA PRO A 56 -7.48 11.42 -14.00
C PRO A 56 -7.52 9.90 -13.85
N LEU A 57 -8.46 9.22 -14.54
CA LEU A 57 -8.76 7.78 -14.39
C LEU A 57 -7.52 6.88 -14.23
N THR A 58 -6.50 7.06 -15.07
CA THR A 58 -5.35 6.17 -15.09
C THR A 58 -4.19 6.56 -14.18
N ARG A 59 -4.34 7.64 -13.43
CA ARG A 59 -3.32 8.24 -12.57
C ARG A 59 -3.68 8.11 -11.10
N LYS A 60 -2.65 7.96 -10.26
CA LYS A 60 -2.73 7.94 -8.81
C LYS A 60 -2.04 9.18 -8.23
N CYS A 61 -2.47 9.57 -7.04
CA CYS A 61 -1.83 10.63 -6.28
C CYS A 61 -0.64 10.03 -5.52
N CYS A 62 0.56 10.31 -5.99
CA CYS A 62 1.78 9.69 -5.49
C CYS A 62 2.77 10.76 -5.02
N TYR A 63 3.48 10.45 -3.94
CA TYR A 63 4.62 11.26 -3.52
C TYR A 63 5.80 10.95 -4.43
N ARG A 64 6.31 11.98 -5.12
CA ARG A 64 7.46 11.85 -6.02
C ARG A 64 8.25 13.14 -6.04
N ALA A 65 9.57 13.07 -5.92
CA ALA A 65 10.47 14.22 -5.90
C ALA A 65 10.01 15.30 -4.91
N CYS A 66 9.59 14.87 -3.72
CA CYS A 66 9.20 15.71 -2.58
C CYS A 66 7.87 16.48 -2.64
N PHE A 67 6.93 16.03 -3.46
CA PHE A 67 5.54 16.50 -3.42
C PHE A 67 4.58 15.45 -3.98
N ARG A 68 3.29 15.60 -3.69
CA ARG A 68 2.23 14.78 -4.26
C ARG A 68 1.78 15.30 -5.61
N GLN A 69 1.74 14.39 -6.58
CA GLN A 69 1.32 14.69 -7.94
C GLN A 69 0.60 13.50 -8.58
N CYS A 70 -0.25 13.81 -9.56
CA CYS A 70 -0.97 12.81 -10.33
C CYS A 70 -0.07 12.19 -11.40
N ILE A 71 0.40 10.97 -11.16
CA ILE A 71 1.29 10.24 -12.08
C ILE A 71 0.64 8.92 -12.55
N PRO A 72 1.06 8.38 -13.72
CA PRO A 72 0.56 7.10 -14.20
C PRO A 72 0.77 6.00 -13.16
N ARG A 73 -0.29 5.23 -12.89
CA ARG A 73 -0.21 4.06 -12.00
C ARG A 73 0.62 2.95 -12.63
N VAL A 74 1.25 2.13 -11.78
CA VAL A 74 1.89 0.88 -12.20
C VAL A 74 1.06 -0.32 -11.78
N SER A 75 1.19 -1.42 -12.54
CA SER A 75 0.63 -2.71 -12.13
C SER A 75 1.38 -3.24 -10.91
N VAL A 76 0.65 -3.77 -9.96
CA VAL A 76 1.18 -4.31 -8.70
C VAL A 76 0.74 -5.77 -8.60
N LYS A 77 1.71 -6.67 -8.43
CA LYS A 77 1.45 -8.11 -8.27
C LYS A 77 0.89 -8.41 -6.87
N PRO A 78 0.16 -9.53 -6.69
CA PRO A 78 -0.37 -9.92 -5.38
C PRO A 78 0.71 -10.18 -4.32
N GLY A 79 0.33 -10.03 -3.04
CA GLY A 79 1.21 -10.21 -1.87
C GLY A 79 2.03 -8.96 -1.53
N SER A 80 2.66 -8.89 -0.37
CA SER A 80 3.43 -7.72 0.08
C SER A 80 4.94 -7.95 -0.01
N CYS A 81 5.72 -6.88 -0.09
CA CYS A 81 7.17 -7.01 0.01
C CYS A 81 7.57 -7.49 1.41
N PRO A 82 8.53 -8.43 1.52
CA PRO A 82 9.09 -8.79 2.82
C PRO A 82 9.82 -7.60 3.43
N GLN A 83 9.81 -7.50 4.76
CA GLN A 83 10.56 -6.47 5.47
C GLN A 83 12.05 -6.80 5.43
N ASP A 84 12.87 -5.83 5.02
CA ASP A 84 14.32 -5.92 5.13
C ASP A 84 14.76 -5.39 6.50
N GLN A 85 15.57 -6.15 7.23
CA GLN A 85 16.12 -5.76 8.53
C GLN A 85 17.57 -5.27 8.43
N LEU A 86 18.18 -5.39 7.26
CA LEU A 86 19.57 -5.00 7.05
C LEU A 86 19.67 -3.49 6.83
N ARG A 87 20.79 -2.92 7.28
CA ARG A 87 21.14 -1.53 7.00
C ARG A 87 22.01 -1.44 5.77
N CYS A 88 21.82 -0.38 4.99
CA CYS A 88 22.69 -0.15 3.86
C CYS A 88 24.07 0.34 4.30
N LEU A 89 25.12 -0.29 3.76
CA LEU A 89 26.50 0.17 3.91
C LEU A 89 26.94 1.04 2.73
N SER A 90 26.44 0.74 1.53
CA SER A 90 26.72 1.49 0.31
C SER A 90 25.58 1.35 -0.70
N PRO A 91 25.15 2.43 -1.37
CA PRO A 91 24.10 2.36 -2.38
C PRO A 91 24.45 1.35 -3.48
N MET A 92 23.49 0.51 -3.85
CA MET A 92 23.59 -0.42 -4.97
C MET A 92 22.65 0.02 -6.09
N ASN A 93 22.96 -0.41 -7.31
CA ASN A 93 22.06 -0.21 -8.44
C ASN A 93 20.75 -0.95 -8.22
N HIS A 94 19.63 -0.31 -8.57
CA HIS A 94 18.34 -0.97 -8.59
C HIS A 94 18.33 -2.06 -9.67
N LEU A 95 17.98 -3.29 -9.27
CA LEU A 95 17.86 -4.43 -10.20
C LEU A 95 16.48 -4.48 -10.87
N CYS A 96 15.53 -3.69 -10.36
CA CYS A 96 14.17 -3.54 -10.88
C CYS A 96 13.59 -2.16 -10.52
N HIS A 97 12.58 -1.72 -11.26
CA HIS A 97 11.84 -0.49 -10.97
C HIS A 97 10.33 -0.72 -10.74
N LYS A 98 9.78 -1.82 -11.27
CA LYS A 98 8.37 -2.21 -11.12
C LYS A 98 8.22 -3.73 -11.10
N ASP A 99 7.10 -4.21 -10.56
CA ASP A 99 6.84 -5.65 -10.43
C ASP A 99 6.91 -6.39 -11.77
N SER A 100 6.58 -5.75 -12.89
CA SER A 100 6.65 -6.36 -14.23
C SER A 100 8.07 -6.64 -14.70
N ASP A 101 9.09 -6.03 -14.09
CA ASP A 101 10.50 -6.31 -14.40
C ASP A 101 10.94 -7.65 -13.79
N CYS A 102 10.21 -8.14 -12.78
CA CYS A 102 10.49 -9.40 -12.10
C CYS A 102 9.74 -10.57 -12.73
N SER A 103 10.40 -11.72 -12.86
CA SER A 103 9.78 -12.94 -13.39
C SER A 103 8.78 -13.56 -12.40
N GLY A 104 7.73 -14.21 -12.94
CA GLY A 104 6.75 -14.95 -12.14
C GLY A 104 6.01 -14.08 -11.13
N LYS A 105 5.86 -14.58 -9.89
CA LYS A 105 5.14 -13.90 -8.80
C LYS A 105 5.99 -12.90 -8.02
N LYS A 106 7.30 -12.82 -8.31
CA LYS A 106 8.22 -11.94 -7.60
C LYS A 106 7.85 -10.48 -7.81
N ARG A 107 8.04 -9.69 -6.75
CA ARG A 107 7.77 -8.26 -6.70
C ARG A 107 9.07 -7.48 -6.67
N CYS A 108 9.04 -6.26 -7.21
CA CYS A 108 10.16 -5.35 -7.08
C CYS A 108 10.07 -4.63 -5.74
N CYS A 109 10.95 -4.98 -4.82
CA CYS A 109 10.86 -4.56 -3.42
C CYS A 109 12.05 -3.69 -3.05
N HIS A 110 11.84 -2.74 -2.14
CA HIS A 110 12.94 -2.06 -1.47
C HIS A 110 13.71 -3.07 -0.62
N SER A 111 15.01 -3.15 -0.85
CA SER A 111 15.97 -3.85 -0.01
C SER A 111 16.83 -2.84 0.72
N ALA A 112 17.74 -3.32 1.59
CA ALA A 112 18.64 -2.45 2.33
C ALA A 112 19.32 -1.39 1.45
N CYS A 113 19.88 -1.79 0.29
CA CYS A 113 20.68 -0.90 -0.56
C CYS A 113 20.11 -0.62 -1.94
N GLY A 114 18.81 -0.80 -2.16
CA GLY A 114 18.22 -0.53 -3.46
C GLY A 114 16.90 -1.26 -3.66
N ARG A 115 16.76 -1.90 -4.82
CA ARG A 115 15.58 -2.71 -5.13
C ARG A 115 15.96 -3.98 -5.86
N ASP A 116 15.32 -5.08 -5.49
CA ASP A 116 15.50 -6.39 -6.10
C ASP A 116 14.20 -7.18 -6.15
N CYS A 117 14.19 -8.24 -6.96
CA CYS A 117 13.03 -9.11 -7.13
C CYS A 117 12.94 -10.11 -5.98
N ARG A 118 11.96 -9.92 -5.09
CA ARG A 118 11.74 -10.75 -3.90
C ARG A 118 10.44 -11.54 -4.04
N ASP A 119 10.41 -12.73 -3.44
CA ASP A 119 9.14 -13.45 -3.27
C ASP A 119 8.25 -12.68 -2.28
N PRO A 120 6.94 -12.57 -2.55
CA PRO A 120 6.04 -11.86 -1.65
C PRO A 120 5.93 -12.58 -0.31
N ALA A 121 5.84 -11.81 0.77
CA ALA A 121 5.58 -12.34 2.11
C ALA A 121 4.22 -13.04 2.14
N ARG A 122 4.14 -14.14 2.90
CA ARG A 122 2.87 -14.77 3.25
C ARG A 122 2.15 -13.83 4.22
N GLY A 123 0.93 -13.41 3.86
CA GLY A 123 0.06 -12.58 4.69
C GLY A 123 -0.59 -13.37 5.81
#